data_AF-A0A2G5BBQ8-F1
#
_entry.id   AF-A0A2G5BBQ8-F1
#
_cell.length_a   1.000
_cell.length_b   1.000
_cell.length_c   1.000
_cell.angle_alpha   90.00
_cell.angle_beta   90.00
_cell.angle_gamma   90.00
#
_symmetry.space_group_name_H-M   'P 1'
#
loop_
_entity.id
_entity.type
_entity.pdbx_description
1 polymer ?
#
loop_
_entity_poly.entity_id
_entity_poly.type
_entity_poly.pdbx_seq_one_letter_code
_entity_poly.pdbx_strand_id
1 'polypeptide(L)' 'MSFGGPPKISIKPTPPDRGSFPLDHGGECKVVMARYLECLETSSGSNKKCRTLSKEYLECRMQK' A
#
# COMPACT_ATOMS: atom_id res chain seq x y z
N MET A 1 36.37 -6.12 -14.24
CA MET A 1 35.83 -5.58 -12.99
C MET A 1 34.38 -5.16 -13.22
N SER A 2 33.40 -5.95 -12.77
CA SER A 2 32.15 -5.48 -12.15
C SER A 2 31.41 -6.72 -11.63
N PHE A 3 31.49 -6.89 -10.33
CA PHE A 3 30.93 -7.97 -9.53
C PHE A 3 29.50 -7.60 -9.09
N GLY A 4 28.57 -8.55 -9.05
CA GLY A 4 27.50 -8.51 -8.03
C GLY A 4 26.05 -8.18 -8.42
N GLY A 5 25.60 -8.36 -9.67
CA GLY A 5 24.16 -8.36 -9.96
C GLY A 5 23.54 -9.74 -9.71
N PRO A 6 22.56 -9.93 -8.79
CA PRO A 6 21.95 -11.24 -8.61
C PRO A 6 21.20 -11.66 -9.88
N PRO A 7 21.23 -12.95 -10.26
CA PRO A 7 20.48 -13.45 -11.40
C PRO A 7 18.99 -13.18 -11.18
N LYS A 8 18.29 -12.67 -12.21
CA LYS A 8 16.83 -12.52 -12.22
C LYS A 8 16.17 -13.90 -12.27
N ILE A 9 16.24 -14.65 -11.18
CA ILE A 9 15.46 -15.87 -10.99
C ILE A 9 14.02 -15.40 -10.79
N SER A 10 13.13 -15.74 -11.72
CA SER A 10 11.69 -15.52 -11.59
C SER A 10 11.15 -16.53 -10.56
N ILE A 11 11.54 -16.34 -9.30
CA ILE A 11 10.93 -17.03 -8.16
C ILE A 11 9.56 -16.37 -8.05
N LYS A 12 8.51 -17.08 -8.45
CA LYS A 12 7.15 -16.71 -8.05
C LYS A 12 7.11 -16.96 -6.53
N PRO A 13 7.15 -15.92 -5.69
CA PRO A 13 7.12 -16.15 -4.25
C PRO A 13 5.80 -16.85 -3.92
N THR A 14 5.87 -18.01 -3.28
CA THR A 14 4.70 -18.61 -2.64
C THR A 14 4.26 -17.67 -1.51
N PRO A 15 2.98 -17.27 -1.42
CA PRO A 15 2.50 -16.50 -0.28
C PRO A 15 2.86 -17.25 1.03
N PRO A 16 3.36 -16.58 2.10
CA PRO A 16 3.49 -15.14 2.34
C PRO A 16 4.98 -14.70 2.42
N ASP A 17 5.84 -15.15 1.52
CA ASP A 17 7.29 -14.89 1.57
C ASP A 17 7.66 -13.38 1.55
N ARG A 18 6.71 -12.50 1.22
CA ARG A 18 6.85 -11.02 1.24
C ARG A 18 5.90 -10.28 2.19
N GLY A 19 5.24 -11.01 3.10
CA GLY A 19 4.18 -10.46 3.94
C GLY A 19 2.94 -10.16 3.12
N SER A 20 1.88 -10.96 3.29
CA SER A 20 0.57 -10.61 2.76
C SER A 20 0.04 -9.44 3.57
N PHE A 21 0.29 -8.21 3.11
CA PHE A 21 -0.46 -7.06 3.61
C PHE A 21 -1.94 -7.44 3.52
N PRO A 22 -2.73 -7.37 4.61
CA PRO A 22 -4.11 -7.85 4.61
C PRO A 22 -4.83 -7.28 3.40
N LEU A 23 -5.14 -8.17 2.46
CA LEU A 23 -5.89 -7.81 1.29
C LEU A 23 -7.28 -7.53 1.83
N ASP A 24 -7.70 -6.27 1.75
CA ASP A 24 -9.01 -5.81 2.18
C ASP A 24 -10.07 -6.38 1.21
N HIS A 25 -10.26 -7.70 1.26
CA HIS A 25 -11.09 -8.47 0.33
C HIS A 25 -12.56 -8.09 0.48
N GLY A 26 -12.98 -7.74 1.71
CA GLY A 26 -14.33 -7.27 2.02
C GLY A 26 -14.60 -5.82 1.59
N GLY A 27 -13.57 -5.04 1.27
CA GLY A 27 -13.74 -3.64 0.89
C GLY A 27 -14.24 -2.73 2.02
N GLU A 28 -14.03 -3.11 3.27
CA GLU A 28 -14.51 -2.35 4.44
C GLU A 28 -13.77 -1.02 4.57
N CYS A 29 -12.52 -0.95 4.11
CA CYS A 29 -11.71 0.26 4.15
C CYS A 29 -11.87 1.15 2.91
N LYS A 30 -12.79 0.81 1.98
CA LYS A 30 -13.03 1.60 0.75
C LYS A 30 -13.51 3.02 1.03
N VAL A 31 -14.23 3.24 2.14
CA VAL A 31 -14.73 4.57 2.51
C VAL A 31 -13.57 5.51 2.83
N VAL A 32 -12.61 5.04 3.64
CA VAL A 32 -11.42 5.83 4.02
C VAL A 32 -10.47 5.97 2.83
N MET A 33 -10.37 4.94 1.98
CA MET A 33 -9.64 5.01 0.71
C MET A 33 -10.17 6.12 -0.19
N ALA A 34 -11.50 6.22 -0.36
CA ALA A 34 -12.12 7.26 -1.19
C ALA A 34 -11.82 8.66 -0.66
N ARG A 35 -11.89 8.87 0.67
CA ARG A 35 -11.51 10.14 1.31
C ARG A 35 -10.04 10.49 1.08
N TYR A 36 -9.14 9.51 1.18
CA TYR A 36 -7.72 9.72 0.91
C TYR A 36 -7.48 10.10 -0.56
N LEU A 37 -8.15 9.45 -1.51
CA LEU A 37 -8.04 9.75 -2.93
C LEU A 37 -8.58 11.16 -3.26
N GLU A 38 -9.74 11.54 -2.72
CA GLU A 38 -10.30 12.89 -2.85
C GLU A 38 -9.34 13.95 -2.29
N CYS A 39 -8.69 13.67 -1.16
CA CYS A 39 -7.66 14.54 -0.62
C CYS A 39 -6.45 14.66 -1.55
N LEU A 40 -6.02 13.57 -2.19
CA LEU A 40 -4.91 13.62 -3.15
C LEU A 40 -5.26 14.46 -4.38
N GLU A 41 -6.47 14.32 -4.90
CA GLU A 41 -6.96 15.10 -6.05
C GLU A 41 -6.99 16.60 -5.71
N THR A 42 -7.58 16.96 -4.57
CA THR A 42 -7.68 18.36 -4.11
C THR A 42 -6.32 18.97 -3.73
N SER A 43 -5.37 18.15 -3.26
CA SER A 43 -4.02 18.60 -2.87
C SER A 43 -2.98 18.52 -3.98
N SER A 44 -3.40 18.27 -5.23
CA SER A 44 -2.52 18.12 -6.39
C SER A 44 -1.43 17.06 -6.17
N GLY A 45 -1.79 15.94 -5.55
CA GLY A 45 -0.87 14.83 -5.24
C GLY A 45 0.03 15.06 -4.02
N SER A 46 -0.21 16.11 -3.23
CA SER A 46 0.60 16.42 -2.04
C SER A 46 0.26 15.51 -0.86
N ASN A 47 0.95 14.36 -0.78
CA ASN A 47 0.74 13.35 0.26
C ASN A 47 0.85 13.88 1.70
N LYS A 48 1.68 14.92 1.93
CA LYS A 48 1.86 15.55 3.26
C LYS A 48 0.55 16.09 3.83
N LYS A 49 -0.34 16.63 2.98
CA LYS A 49 -1.63 17.19 3.40
C LYS A 49 -2.64 16.10 3.75
N CYS A 50 -2.51 14.92 3.13
CA CYS A 50 -3.41 13.78 3.32
C CYS A 50 -2.86 12.72 4.29
N ARG A 51 -1.83 13.07 5.07
CA ARG A 51 -1.11 12.13 5.94
C ARG A 51 -2.00 11.53 7.03
N THR A 52 -2.99 12.27 7.51
CA THR A 52 -3.97 11.78 8.48
C THR A 52 -4.86 10.70 7.86
N LEU A 53 -5.38 10.97 6.67
CA LEU A 53 -6.24 10.03 5.92
C LEU A 53 -5.48 8.79 5.46
N SER A 54 -4.20 8.93 5.10
CA SER A 54 -3.37 7.77 4.75
C SER A 54 -3.07 6.89 5.96
N LYS A 55 -2.83 7.47 7.14
CA LYS A 55 -2.71 6.74 8.40
C LYS A 55 -3.98 5.95 8.70
N GLU A 56 -5.13 6.61 8.63
CA GLU A 56 -6.44 6.02 8.91
C GLU A 56 -6.77 4.88 7.93
N TYR A 57 -6.46 5.06 6.64
CA TYR A 57 -6.63 4.02 5.63
C TYR A 57 -5.73 2.79 5.90
N LEU A 58 -4.47 3.02 6.29
CA LEU A 58 -3.54 1.94 6.61
C LEU A 58 -3.91 1.24 7.92
N GLU A 59 -4.34 1.98 8.95
CA GLU A 59 -4.81 1.41 10.22
C GLU A 59 -6.04 0.54 9.99
N CYS A 60 -6.99 0.98 9.17
CA CYS A 60 -8.15 0.17 8.80
C CYS A 60 -7.74 -1.17 8.18
N ARG A 61 -6.72 -1.18 7.31
CA ARG A 61 -6.23 -2.43 6.70
C ARG A 61 -5.33 -3.27 7.62
N MET A 62 -4.80 -2.70 8.70
CA MET A 62 -3.94 -3.41 9.65
C MET A 62 -4.70 -3.98 10.85
N GLN A 63 -5.85 -3.42 11.22
CA GLN A 63 -6.70 -3.93 12.31
C GLN A 63 -7.51 -5.18 11.93
N LYS A 64 -7.37 -5.67 10.69
CA LYS A 64 -8.08 -6.83 10.16
C LYS A 64 -7.20 -8.08 10.17
#